data_AF-A0A6B1FE08-F1
#
_entry.id   AF-A0A6B1FE08-F1
#
_cell.length_a   1.000
_cell.length_b   1.000
_cell.length_c   1.000
_cell.angle_alpha   90.00
_cell.angle_beta   90.00
_cell.angle_gamma   90.00
#
_symmetry.space_group_name_H-M   'P 1'
#
loop_
_entity.id
_entity.type
_entity.pdbx_description
1 polymer ?
#
loop_
_entity_poly.entity_id
_entity_poly.type
_entity_poly.pdbx_seq_one_letter_code
_entity_poly.pdbx_strand_id
1 'polypeptide(L)'
;MEGTERVHTAGRLVSVGSVIDPDSRTLPVRFAVANPDRALKVGMLAEGHLLVGEPVEGVAVPAAALQDEDGLPVVYVKVGGEAFLR
;
A
#
# COMPACT_ATOMS: atom_id res chain seq x y z
N MET A 1 14.59 -8.13 -10.01
CA MET A 1 13.29 -8.57 -10.55
C MET A 1 12.90 -7.53 -11.59
N GLU A 2 12.91 -7.88 -12.87
CA GLU A 2 12.58 -6.96 -13.96
C GLU A 2 11.07 -6.90 -14.16
N GLY A 3 10.40 -6.07 -13.36
CA GLY A 3 9.06 -5.58 -13.66
C GLY A 3 9.13 -4.31 -14.49
N THR A 4 8.09 -3.98 -15.24
CA THR A 4 7.99 -2.65 -15.85
C THR A 4 7.76 -1.63 -14.74
N GLU A 5 8.50 -0.51 -14.71
CA GLU A 5 8.26 0.57 -13.72
C GLU A 5 6.89 1.26 -13.86
N ARG A 6 6.14 0.96 -14.92
CA ARG A 6 4.80 1.52 -15.12
C ARG A 6 3.82 0.96 -14.10
N VAL A 7 3.35 1.86 -13.23
CA VAL A 7 2.26 1.60 -12.30
C VAL A 7 0.92 1.82 -13.00
N HIS A 8 0.00 0.88 -12.82
CA HIS A 8 -1.39 1.01 -13.27
C HIS A 8 -2.33 1.03 -12.07
N THR A 9 -3.30 1.95 -12.07
CA THR A 9 -4.34 2.00 -11.04
C THR A 9 -5.55 1.16 -11.46
N ALA A 10 -5.96 0.23 -10.59
CA ALA A 10 -7.23 -0.48 -10.72
C ALA A 10 -8.38 0.48 -10.43
N GLY A 11 -9.18 0.80 -11.44
CA GLY A 11 -10.27 1.78 -11.32
C GLY A 11 -11.58 1.19 -10.78
N ARG A 12 -11.72 -0.14 -10.76
CA ARG A 12 -12.98 -0.79 -10.36
C ARG A 12 -12.77 -2.23 -9.91
N LEU A 13 -13.38 -2.60 -8.78
CA LEU A 13 -13.56 -3.98 -8.35
C LEU A 13 -14.65 -4.64 -9.21
N VAL A 14 -14.30 -5.75 -9.88
CA VAL A 14 -15.20 -6.47 -10.79
C VAL A 14 -15.92 -7.60 -10.04
N SER A 15 -15.18 -8.37 -9.25
CA SER A 15 -15.74 -9.49 -8.48
C SER A 15 -14.85 -9.86 -7.31
N VAL A 16 -15.47 -10.31 -6.22
CA VAL A 16 -14.83 -11.05 -5.13
C VAL A 16 -15.38 -12.47 -5.17
N GLY A 17 -14.49 -13.47 -5.14
CA GLY A 17 -14.89 -14.87 -5.09
C GLY A 17 -15.69 -15.19 -3.83
N SER A 18 -16.53 -16.22 -3.91
CA SER A 18 -17.32 -16.73 -2.78
C SER A 18 -16.68 -17.95 -2.10
N VAL A 19 -15.62 -18.51 -2.67
CA VAL A 19 -14.95 -19.72 -2.21
C VAL A 19 -13.44 -19.48 -2.22
N ILE A 20 -12.77 -19.90 -1.15
CA ILE A 20 -11.30 -19.88 -1.04
C ILE A 20 -10.75 -21.03 -1.87
N ASP A 21 -9.76 -20.74 -2.71
CA ASP A 21 -9.01 -21.76 -3.42
C ASP A 21 -8.17 -22.56 -2.40
N PRO A 22 -8.41 -23.87 -2.22
CA PRO A 22 -7.80 -24.64 -1.13
C PRO A 22 -6.31 -24.89 -1.32
N ASP A 23 -5.84 -24.89 -2.57
CA ASP A 23 -4.44 -25.17 -2.91
C ASP A 23 -3.56 -23.96 -2.62
N SER A 24 -4.00 -22.77 -3.05
CA SER A 24 -3.29 -21.50 -2.83
C SER A 24 -3.65 -20.84 -1.49
N ARG A 25 -4.76 -21.24 -0.86
CA ARG A 25 -5.37 -20.59 0.31
C ARG A 25 -5.65 -19.11 0.09
N THR A 26 -6.08 -18.76 -1.12
CA THR A 26 -6.40 -17.38 -1.50
C THR A 26 -7.88 -17.21 -1.86
N LEU A 27 -8.40 -15.99 -1.67
CA LEU A 27 -9.71 -15.61 -2.17
C LEU A 27 -9.52 -14.85 -3.49
N PRO A 28 -10.09 -15.32 -4.62
CA PRO A 28 -9.86 -14.67 -5.90
C PRO A 28 -10.58 -13.31 -5.95
N VAL A 29 -9.84 -12.25 -6.26
CA VAL A 29 -10.37 -10.90 -6.46
C VAL A 29 -10.01 -10.44 -7.86
N ARG A 30 -10.98 -9.88 -8.60
CA ARG A 30 -10.78 -9.36 -9.95
C ARG A 30 -10.98 -7.86 -9.98
N PHE A 31 -10.01 -7.15 -10.55
CA PHE A 31 -10.07 -5.72 -10.79
C PHE A 31 -10.03 -5.42 -12.29
N ALA A 32 -10.70 -4.34 -12.69
CA ALA A 32 -10.58 -3.78 -14.03
C ALA A 32 -9.47 -2.72 -14.01
N VAL A 33 -8.54 -2.85 -14.96
CA VAL A 33 -7.42 -1.93 -15.17
C VAL A 33 -7.52 -1.38 -16.59
N ALA A 34 -7.39 -0.07 -16.74
CA ALA A 34 -7.34 0.54 -18.08
C ALA A 34 -6.04 0.12 -18.78
N ASN A 35 -6.15 -0.36 -20.01
CA ASN A 35 -5.02 -0.84 -20.82
C ASN A 35 -5.05 -0.23 -22.25
N PRO A 36 -5.11 1.11 -22.38
CA PRO A 36 -5.29 1.78 -23.68
C PRO A 36 -4.11 1.58 -24.63
N ASP A 37 -2.90 1.46 -24.10
CA ASP A 37 -1.65 1.23 -24.83
C ASP A 37 -1.35 -0.27 -25.06
N ARG A 38 -2.21 -1.16 -24.55
CA ARG A 38 -2.06 -2.63 -24.62
C ARG A 38 -0.75 -3.13 -24.01
N ALA A 39 -0.20 -2.41 -23.02
CA ALA A 39 1.02 -2.82 -22.32
C ALA A 39 0.82 -4.09 -21.48
N LEU A 40 -0.37 -4.27 -20.89
CA LEU A 40 -0.71 -5.45 -20.09
C LEU A 40 -1.19 -6.58 -20.99
N LYS A 41 -0.41 -7.66 -21.10
CA LYS A 41 -0.74 -8.85 -21.90
C LYS A 41 -1.29 -9.96 -21.02
N VAL A 42 -2.21 -10.75 -21.57
CA VAL A 42 -2.73 -11.94 -20.88
C VAL A 42 -1.59 -12.91 -20.56
N GLY A 43 -1.61 -13.46 -19.35
CA GLY A 43 -0.57 -14.38 -18.86
C GLY A 43 0.61 -13.68 -18.17
N MET A 44 0.66 -12.35 -18.14
CA MET A 44 1.64 -11.63 -17.33
C MET A 44 1.35 -11.79 -15.84
N LEU A 45 2.42 -11.97 -15.07
CA LEU A 45 2.39 -11.81 -13.62
C LEU A 45 2.43 -10.31 -13.30
N ALA A 46 1.63 -9.88 -12.32
CA ALA A 46 1.66 -8.53 -11.80
C ALA A 46 1.75 -8.56 -10.28
N GLU A 47 2.51 -7.61 -9.72
CA GLU A 47 2.49 -7.32 -8.30
C GLU A 47 1.52 -6.16 -8.07
N GLY A 48 0.64 -6.29 -7.08
CA GLY A 48 -0.37 -5.30 -6.76
C GLY A 48 -0.29 -4.89 -5.30
N HIS A 49 -0.47 -3.61 -5.05
CA HIS A 49 -0.68 -3.09 -3.70
C HIS A 49 -2.16 -2.83 -3.49
N LEU A 50 -2.75 -3.51 -2.51
CA LEU A 50 -4.13 -3.27 -2.09
C LEU A 50 -4.09 -2.42 -0.81
N LEU A 51 -4.55 -1.17 -0.92
CA LEU A 51 -4.75 -0.31 0.24
C LEU A 51 -6.07 -0.71 0.90
N VAL A 52 -6.02 -1.02 2.18
CA VAL A 52 -7.16 -1.47 2.99
C VAL A 52 -7.33 -0.57 4.21
N GLY A 53 -8.56 -0.46 4.70
CA GLY A 53 -8.92 0.38 5.84
C GLY A 53 -9.36 1.79 5.43
N GLU A 54 -9.94 2.50 6.39
CA GLU A 54 -10.33 3.90 6.21
C GLU A 54 -9.10 4.80 6.29
N PRO A 55 -9.00 5.84 5.44
CA PRO A 55 -8.01 6.89 5.62
C PRO A 55 -8.14 7.51 7.02
N VAL A 56 -7.02 7.60 7.73
CA VAL A 56 -6.98 8.28 9.02
C VAL A 56 -6.49 9.71 8.78
N GLU A 57 -7.30 10.69 9.15
CA GLU A 57 -6.84 12.08 9.20
C GLU A 57 -5.98 12.30 10.44
N GLY A 58 -4.74 12.76 10.25
CA GLY A 58 -3.81 12.98 11.34
C GLY A 58 -2.43 13.42 10.86
N VAL A 59 -1.53 13.66 11.81
CA VAL A 59 -0.13 13.96 11.51
C VAL A 59 0.59 12.67 11.10
N ALA A 60 1.18 12.67 9.90
CA ALA A 60 2.01 11.58 9.43
C ALA A 60 3.49 11.89 9.69
N VAL A 61 4.19 10.94 10.29
CA VAL A 61 5.64 10.97 10.53
C VAL A 61 6.30 9.70 10.00
N PRO A 62 7.59 9.72 9.62
CA PRO A 62 8.31 8.49 9.30
C PRO A 62 8.31 7.55 10.50
N ALA A 63 8.15 6.23 10.26
CA ALA A 63 8.17 5.24 11.34
C ALA A 63 9.47 5.29 12.16
N ALA A 64 10.59 5.60 11.51
CA ALA A 64 11.90 5.73 12.17
C ALA A 64 12.00 6.97 13.10
N ALA A 65 11.09 7.94 13.00
CA ALA A 65 11.07 9.11 13.86
C ALA A 65 10.33 8.86 15.19
N LEU A 66 9.54 7.77 15.28
CA LEU A 66 8.89 7.35 16.50
C LEU A 66 9.93 6.78 17.46
N GLN A 67 9.97 7.32 18.68
CA GLN A 67 10.72 6.80 19.81
C GLN A 67 9.75 6.26 20.85
N ASP A 68 10.15 5.20 21.55
CA ASP A 68 9.42 4.69 22.70
C ASP A 68 10.06 5.27 23.97
N GLU A 69 9.31 6.06 24.72
CA GLU A 69 9.71 6.56 26.04
C GLU A 69 8.68 6.09 27.07
N ASP A 70 9.09 5.16 27.94
CA ASP A 70 8.23 4.55 28.97
C ASP A 70 6.91 3.99 28.42
N GLY A 71 6.93 3.43 27.20
CA GLY A 71 5.75 2.89 26.51
C GLY A 71 4.85 3.95 25.85
N LEU A 72 5.27 5.22 25.82
CA LEU A 72 4.60 6.29 25.09
C LEU A 72 5.34 6.57 23.77
N PRO A 73 4.65 6.50 22.61
CA PRO A 73 5.25 6.89 21.34
C PRO A 73 5.41 8.41 21.29
N VAL A 74 6.65 8.87 21.14
CA VAL A 74 7.01 10.30 21.04
C VAL A 74 7.80 10.58 19.76
N VAL A 75 7.71 11.82 19.28
CA VAL A 75 8.50 12.31 18.14
C VAL A 75 9.18 13.61 18.54
N TYR A 76 10.35 13.88 17.97
CA TYR A 76 11.09 15.12 18.22
C TYR A 76 11.07 16.03 16.99
N VAL A 77 10.51 17.22 17.16
CA VAL A 77 10.43 18.28 16.15
C VAL A 77 11.58 19.27 16.34
N LYS A 78 12.40 19.44 15.31
CA LYS A 78 13.48 20.44 15.33
C LYS A 78 12.92 21.85 15.19
N VAL A 79 13.20 22.73 16.15
CA VAL A 79 12.68 24.12 16.18
C VAL A 79 13.74 25.19 15.88
N GLY A 80 15.02 24.81 15.80
CA GLY A 80 16.12 25.70 15.40
C GLY A 80 17.47 25.11 15.80
N GLY A 81 18.60 25.53 15.20
CA GLY A 81 19.95 25.12 15.60
C GLY A 81 20.10 23.60 15.88
N GLU A 82 20.38 23.25 17.13
CA GLU A 82 20.35 21.88 17.69
C GLU A 82 19.24 21.70 18.75
N ALA A 83 18.21 22.54 18.70
CA ALA A 83 17.05 22.52 19.60
C ALA A 83 15.90 21.69 19.02
N PHE A 84 15.34 20.82 19.87
CA PHE A 84 14.25 19.91 19.55
C PHE A 84 13.16 20.02 20.63
N LEU A 85 11.90 19.92 20.22
CA LEU A 85 10.73 19.79 21.09
C LEU A 85 10.09 18.43 20.87
N ARG A 86 9.41 17.89 21.89
CA ARG A 86 8.57 16.71 21.76
C ARG A 86 7.14 17.09 21.37
#